data_AF-A0A085BMJ3-F1
#
_entry.id   AF-A0A085BMJ3-F1
#
_cell.length_a   1.000
_cell.length_b   1.000
_cell.length_c   1.000
_cell.angle_alpha   90.00
_cell.angle_beta   90.00
_cell.angle_gamma   90.00
#
_symmetry.space_group_name_H-M   'P 1'
#
loop_
_entity.id
_entity.type
_entity.pdbx_description
1 polymer ?
#
loop_
_entity_poly.entity_id
_entity_poly.type
_entity_poly.pdbx_seq_one_letter_code
_entity_poly.pdbx_strand_id
1 'polypeptide(L)'
;MKKSILILTVILGQMSFAQVSLEKNRLMKDGVKYKFSDYKTVFSNPEAQKAFAKTRTNKTVGEVFAYTGGFSLGFGIGRLLAGGNKTVYVNGTKQTFKAKSEGWGFVAAGAGLLGIGIPFALAANKNAKKAVAIENGEAVAFQPYFKIESGGNGIAMSYNF
;
A
#
# COMPACT_ATOMS: atom_id res chain seq x y z
N MET A 1 -49.82 -0.64 21.10
CA MET A 1 -48.94 0.53 20.88
C MET A 1 -47.62 0.45 21.65
N LYS A 2 -47.60 0.19 22.97
CA LYS A 2 -46.34 0.14 23.76
C LYS A 2 -45.33 -0.94 23.31
N LYS A 3 -45.81 -2.13 22.92
CA LYS A 3 -44.94 -3.26 22.48
C LYS A 3 -44.25 -2.99 21.13
N SER A 4 -44.95 -2.31 20.21
CA SER A 4 -44.45 -1.96 18.88
C SER A 4 -43.30 -0.93 18.94
N ILE A 5 -43.41 0.03 19.87
CA ILE A 5 -42.35 1.01 20.13
C ILE A 5 -41.10 0.32 20.68
N LEU A 6 -41.27 -0.60 21.63
CA LEU A 6 -40.17 -1.33 22.27
C LEU A 6 -39.39 -2.20 21.27
N ILE A 7 -40.08 -2.85 20.34
CA ILE A 7 -39.46 -3.62 19.25
C ILE A 7 -38.69 -2.69 18.30
N LEU A 8 -39.25 -1.52 17.97
CA LEU A 8 -38.57 -0.53 17.13
C LEU A 8 -37.27 0.00 17.79
N THR A 9 -37.29 0.25 19.10
CA THR A 9 -36.10 0.70 19.84
C THR A 9 -35.02 -0.38 19.92
N VAL A 10 -35.40 -1.65 20.05
CA VAL A 10 -34.45 -2.78 20.05
C VAL A 10 -33.81 -2.95 18.68
N ILE A 11 -34.58 -2.78 17.60
CA ILE A 11 -34.06 -2.87 16.22
C ILE A 11 -33.12 -1.70 15.90
N LEU A 12 -33.46 -0.47 16.32
CA LEU A 12 -32.60 0.71 16.13
C LEU A 12 -31.31 0.64 16.97
N GLY A 13 -31.35 0.00 18.15
CA GLY A 13 -30.17 -0.19 18.99
C GLY A 13 -29.07 -1.04 18.34
N GLN A 14 -29.44 -1.96 17.43
CA GLN A 14 -28.50 -2.85 16.73
C GLN A 14 -27.68 -2.14 15.63
N MET A 15 -28.09 -0.93 15.19
CA MET A 15 -27.38 -0.20 14.13
C MET A 15 -26.22 0.67 14.64
N SER A 16 -25.95 0.66 15.96
CA SER A 16 -24.96 1.55 16.60
C SER A 16 -23.54 0.98 16.65
N PHE A 17 -23.24 -0.10 15.93
CA PHE A 17 -21.87 -0.58 15.83
C PHE A 17 -21.06 0.40 14.97
N ALA A 18 -20.21 1.18 15.64
CA ALA A 18 -19.25 2.10 15.05
C ALA A 18 -18.48 1.43 13.90
N GLN A 19 -18.86 1.71 12.66
CA GLN A 19 -18.22 1.13 11.49
C GLN A 19 -16.84 1.75 11.31
N VAL A 20 -15.81 0.91 11.31
CA VAL A 20 -14.44 1.34 11.04
C VAL A 20 -14.23 1.37 9.53
N SER A 21 -13.54 2.39 9.03
CA SER A 21 -13.16 2.48 7.63
C SER A 21 -11.71 2.95 7.46
N LEU A 22 -11.17 2.72 6.26
CA LEU A 22 -9.82 3.13 5.88
C LEU A 22 -9.88 4.33 4.95
N GLU A 23 -9.33 5.45 5.38
CA GLU A 23 -9.18 6.64 4.55
C GLU A 23 -7.69 6.87 4.27
N LYS A 24 -7.23 6.39 3.11
CA LYS A 24 -5.82 6.45 2.67
C LYS A 24 -4.86 5.87 3.73
N ASN A 25 -4.30 6.74 4.58
CA ASN A 25 -3.32 6.44 5.62
C ASN A 25 -3.86 6.64 7.04
N ARG A 26 -5.19 6.75 7.19
CA ARG A 26 -5.88 6.97 8.48
C ARG A 26 -6.98 5.96 8.67
N LEU A 27 -7.22 5.63 9.93
CA LEU A 27 -8.37 4.86 10.35
C LEU A 27 -9.49 5.84 10.67
N MET A 28 -10.71 5.54 10.27
CA MET A 28 -11.88 6.32 10.64
C MET A 28 -12.80 5.47 11.50
N LYS A 29 -13.26 6.04 12.61
CA LYS A 29 -14.28 5.47 13.49
C LYS A 29 -15.16 6.61 13.97
N ASP A 30 -16.46 6.50 13.76
CA ASP A 30 -17.46 7.50 14.16
C ASP A 30 -17.16 8.93 13.67
N GLY A 31 -16.65 9.06 12.44
CA GLY A 31 -16.27 10.34 11.84
C GLY A 31 -14.95 10.93 12.35
N VAL A 32 -14.27 10.29 13.32
CA VAL A 32 -12.98 10.72 13.84
C VAL A 32 -11.84 9.99 13.12
N LYS A 33 -10.81 10.75 12.72
CA LYS A 33 -9.62 10.23 12.04
C LYS A 33 -8.51 9.90 13.04
N TYR A 34 -8.09 8.65 13.05
CA TYR A 34 -7.01 8.12 13.87
C TYR A 34 -5.77 7.80 13.05
N LYS A 35 -4.59 7.95 13.66
CA LYS A 35 -3.35 7.47 13.05
C LYS A 35 -3.31 5.95 13.10
N PHE A 36 -2.55 5.35 12.19
CA PHE A 36 -2.28 3.91 12.24
C PHE A 36 -1.53 3.50 13.54
N SER A 37 -0.83 4.42 14.20
CA SER A 37 -0.24 4.17 15.53
C SER A 37 -1.30 3.88 16.60
N ASP A 38 -2.48 4.48 16.47
CA ASP A 38 -3.53 4.49 17.48
C ASP A 38 -4.54 3.36 17.22
N TYR A 39 -4.20 2.40 16.37
CA TYR A 39 -5.09 1.32 15.95
C TYR A 39 -5.70 0.52 17.11
N LYS A 40 -5.00 0.43 18.26
CA LYS A 40 -5.50 -0.25 19.46
C LYS A 40 -6.71 0.44 20.11
N THR A 41 -6.90 1.74 19.89
CA THR A 41 -8.07 2.48 20.37
C THR A 41 -9.22 2.42 19.37
N VAL A 42 -8.91 2.13 18.10
CA VAL A 42 -9.90 2.01 17.02
C VAL A 42 -10.51 0.61 17.01
N PHE A 43 -9.65 -0.41 17.00
CA PHE A 43 -10.05 -1.81 16.92
C PHE A 43 -10.30 -2.38 18.32
N SER A 44 -11.51 -2.87 18.52
CA SER A 44 -11.98 -3.51 19.74
C SER A 44 -11.69 -5.01 19.71
N ASN A 45 -11.67 -5.63 18.52
CA ASN A 45 -11.39 -7.05 18.33
C ASN A 45 -9.86 -7.35 18.37
N PRO A 46 -9.40 -8.27 19.24
CA PRO A 46 -7.98 -8.68 19.30
C PRO A 46 -7.43 -9.22 17.97
N GLU A 47 -8.26 -9.90 17.17
CA GLU A 47 -7.85 -10.42 15.86
C GLU A 47 -7.66 -9.30 14.83
N ALA A 48 -8.53 -8.28 14.85
CA ALA A 48 -8.39 -7.08 14.04
C ALA A 48 -7.11 -6.32 14.40
N GLN A 49 -6.83 -6.18 15.70
CA GLN A 49 -5.58 -5.58 16.19
C GLN A 49 -4.34 -6.35 15.70
N LYS A 50 -4.36 -7.69 15.74
CA LYS A 50 -3.24 -8.53 15.27
C LYS A 50 -3.04 -8.41 13.76
N ALA A 51 -4.12 -8.40 12.99
CA ALA A 51 -4.07 -8.19 11.54
C ALA A 51 -3.50 -6.80 11.20
N PHE A 52 -3.94 -5.76 11.92
CA PHE A 52 -3.46 -4.40 11.70
C PHE A 52 -2.01 -4.18 12.15
N ALA A 53 -1.55 -4.90 13.19
CA ALA A 53 -0.14 -4.89 13.56
C ALA A 53 0.74 -5.38 12.40
N LYS A 54 0.32 -6.46 11.70
CA LYS A 54 1.01 -6.95 10.49
C LYS A 54 1.00 -5.92 9.36
N THR A 55 -0.10 -5.19 9.17
CA THR A 55 -0.17 -4.07 8.23
C THR A 55 0.95 -3.07 8.47
N ARG A 56 1.17 -2.67 9.73
CA ARG A 56 2.21 -1.70 10.07
C ARG A 56 3.59 -2.24 9.76
N THR A 57 3.90 -3.46 10.19
CA THR A 57 5.20 -4.08 9.92
C THR A 57 5.48 -4.17 8.42
N ASN A 58 4.51 -4.68 7.64
CA ASN A 58 4.66 -4.80 6.19
C ASN A 58 4.77 -3.43 5.52
N LYS A 59 4.04 -2.43 6.00
CA LYS A 59 4.14 -1.05 5.49
C LYS A 59 5.52 -0.48 5.76
N THR A 60 6.05 -0.60 6.98
CA THR A 60 7.39 -0.12 7.31
C THR A 60 8.47 -0.79 6.46
N VAL A 61 8.41 -2.12 6.32
CA VAL A 61 9.36 -2.86 5.48
C VAL A 61 9.26 -2.42 4.02
N GLY A 62 8.03 -2.34 3.49
CA GLY A 62 7.79 -1.86 2.14
C GLY A 62 8.29 -0.43 1.91
N GLU A 63 8.11 0.47 2.89
CA GLU A 63 8.63 1.84 2.85
C GLU A 63 10.16 1.87 2.84
N VAL A 64 10.84 1.06 3.66
CA VAL A 64 12.32 0.98 3.65
C VAL A 64 12.83 0.57 2.26
N PHE A 65 12.24 -0.46 1.66
CA PHE A 65 12.60 -0.90 0.31
C PHE A 65 12.24 0.14 -0.76
N ALA A 66 11.09 0.82 -0.61
CA ALA A 66 10.67 1.86 -1.53
C ALA A 66 11.56 3.10 -1.48
N TYR A 67 11.93 3.56 -0.29
CA TYR A 67 12.83 4.71 -0.11
C TYR A 67 14.24 4.38 -0.59
N THR A 68 14.80 3.25 -0.16
CA THR A 68 16.17 2.86 -0.55
C THR A 68 16.25 2.53 -2.04
N GLY A 69 15.26 1.79 -2.57
CA GLY A 69 15.16 1.45 -3.97
C GLY A 69 14.90 2.66 -4.86
N GLY A 70 13.97 3.53 -4.46
CA GLY A 70 13.68 4.79 -5.16
C GLY A 70 14.87 5.75 -5.16
N PHE A 71 15.60 5.85 -4.05
CA PHE A 71 16.84 6.63 -3.99
C PHE A 71 17.91 6.07 -4.92
N SER A 72 18.19 4.75 -4.85
CA SER A 72 19.19 4.12 -5.72
C SER A 72 18.84 4.27 -7.21
N LEU A 73 17.56 4.08 -7.55
CA LEU A 73 17.06 4.26 -8.90
C LEU A 73 17.24 5.71 -9.37
N GLY A 74 16.79 6.69 -8.58
CA GLY A 74 16.90 8.11 -8.90
C GLY A 74 18.35 8.58 -9.00
N PHE A 75 19.21 8.16 -8.08
CA PHE A 75 20.64 8.46 -8.10
C PHE A 75 21.33 7.86 -9.32
N GLY A 76 21.01 6.60 -9.66
CA GLY A 76 21.51 5.92 -10.85
C GLY A 76 21.12 6.63 -12.14
N ILE A 77 19.84 6.99 -12.29
CA ILE A 77 19.36 7.79 -13.43
C ILE A 77 20.08 9.14 -13.49
N GLY A 78 20.20 9.84 -12.36
CA GLY A 78 20.91 11.11 -12.28
C GLY A 78 22.36 11.02 -12.77
N ARG A 79 23.08 9.95 -12.39
CA ARG A 79 24.44 9.72 -12.90
C ARG A 79 24.49 9.35 -14.37
N LEU A 80 23.53 8.58 -14.87
CA LEU A 80 23.46 8.24 -16.29
C LEU A 80 23.30 9.52 -17.14
N LEU A 81 22.39 10.40 -16.72
CA LEU A 81 22.11 11.69 -17.36
C LEU A 81 23.28 12.68 -17.21
N ALA A 82 24.03 12.62 -16.11
CA ALA A 82 25.21 13.46 -15.89
C ALA A 82 26.45 13.01 -16.68
N GLY A 83 26.44 11.79 -17.22
CA GLY A 83 27.43 11.28 -18.16
C GLY A 83 27.30 11.91 -19.54
N GLY A 84 28.38 11.87 -20.33
CA GLY A 84 28.42 12.45 -21.68
C GLY A 84 29.61 13.39 -21.90
N ASN A 85 29.73 13.91 -23.12
CA ASN A 85 30.79 14.84 -23.48
C ASN A 85 30.48 16.22 -22.90
N LYS A 86 31.24 16.62 -21.87
CA LYS A 86 31.18 17.96 -21.30
C LYS A 86 32.22 18.81 -21.98
N THR A 87 31.78 19.87 -22.64
CA THR A 87 32.69 20.86 -23.21
C THR A 87 32.84 22.00 -22.21
N VAL A 88 34.07 22.30 -21.82
CA VAL A 88 34.39 23.41 -20.91
C VAL A 88 35.43 24.29 -21.58
N TYR A 89 35.29 25.61 -21.45
CA TYR A 89 36.30 26.56 -21.89
C TYR A 89 37.25 26.84 -20.74
N VAL A 90 38.51 26.45 -20.88
CA VAL A 90 39.58 26.76 -19.93
C VAL A 90 40.58 27.66 -20.65
N ASN A 91 40.83 28.86 -20.13
CA ASN A 91 41.68 29.88 -20.76
C ASN A 91 41.38 30.12 -22.26
N GLY A 92 40.10 30.28 -22.62
CA GLY A 92 39.68 30.56 -24.01
C GLY A 92 39.77 29.37 -24.97
N THR A 93 40.28 28.22 -24.52
CA THR A 93 40.44 27.01 -25.34
C THR A 93 39.33 26.01 -25.00
N LYS A 94 38.66 25.48 -26.03
CA LYS A 94 37.58 24.50 -25.89
C LYS A 94 38.18 23.13 -25.56
N GLN A 95 37.93 22.62 -24.35
CA GLN A 95 38.33 21.27 -23.95
C GLN A 95 37.08 20.40 -23.74
N THR A 96 37.04 19.25 -24.42
CA THR A 96 35.94 18.30 -24.31
C THR A 96 36.38 17.12 -23.45
N PHE A 97 35.70 16.92 -22.32
CA PHE A 97 35.92 15.78 -21.43
C PHE A 97 34.76 14.80 -21.56
N LYS A 98 35.07 13.53 -21.80
CA LYS A 98 34.06 12.47 -21.81
C LYS A 98 33.80 12.03 -20.37
N ALA A 99 32.71 12.49 -19.79
CA ALA A 99 32.26 12.02 -18.48
C ALA A 99 31.65 10.62 -18.63
N LYS A 100 32.12 9.67 -17.81
CA LYS A 100 31.65 8.29 -17.84
C LYS A 100 30.20 8.23 -17.36
N SER A 101 29.33 7.58 -18.15
CA SER A 101 27.93 7.36 -17.78
C SER A 101 27.84 6.12 -16.90
N GLU A 102 28.06 6.32 -15.60
CA GLU A 102 28.04 5.25 -14.59
C GLU A 102 26.79 5.36 -13.72
N GLY A 103 25.77 4.55 -13.98
CA GLY A 103 24.57 4.54 -13.13
C GLY A 103 23.69 3.30 -13.26
N TRP A 104 23.91 2.47 -14.27
CA TRP A 104 23.14 1.24 -14.50
C TRP A 104 23.16 0.26 -13.32
N GLY A 105 24.28 0.16 -12.59
CA GLY A 105 24.35 -0.66 -11.38
C GLY A 105 23.39 -0.19 -10.28
N PHE A 106 23.32 1.13 -10.05
CA PHE A 106 22.38 1.74 -9.09
C PHE A 106 20.93 1.65 -9.57
N VAL A 107 20.69 1.76 -10.87
CA VAL A 107 19.37 1.55 -11.48
C VAL A 107 18.89 0.11 -11.27
N ALA A 108 19.73 -0.87 -11.57
CA ALA A 108 19.41 -2.28 -11.39
C ALA A 108 19.16 -2.62 -9.90
N ALA A 109 20.01 -2.13 -9.00
CA ALA A 109 19.82 -2.30 -7.57
C ALA A 109 18.51 -1.64 -7.08
N GLY A 110 18.23 -0.43 -7.55
CA GLY A 110 17.00 0.30 -7.21
C GLY A 110 15.74 -0.42 -7.67
N ALA A 111 15.74 -0.91 -8.92
CA ALA A 111 14.64 -1.71 -9.46
C ALA A 111 14.44 -3.02 -8.68
N GLY A 112 15.53 -3.71 -8.31
CA GLY A 112 15.47 -4.92 -7.49
C GLY A 112 14.85 -4.68 -6.12
N LEU A 113 15.29 -3.63 -5.42
CA LEU A 113 14.75 -3.25 -4.10
C LEU A 113 13.26 -2.88 -4.18
N LEU A 114 12.87 -2.10 -5.20
CA LEU A 114 11.46 -1.78 -5.43
C LEU A 114 10.63 -3.03 -5.70
N GLY A 115 11.15 -3.97 -6.49
CA GLY A 115 10.52 -5.26 -6.76
C GLY A 115 10.22 -6.05 -5.48
N ILE A 116 11.16 -6.06 -4.53
CA ILE A 116 10.99 -6.70 -3.21
C ILE A 116 9.96 -5.95 -2.36
N GLY A 117 9.88 -4.62 -2.44
CA GLY A 117 8.94 -3.80 -1.67
C GLY A 117 7.46 -3.98 -2.05
N ILE A 118 7.17 -4.29 -3.33
CA ILE A 118 5.80 -4.45 -3.85
C ILE A 118 4.96 -5.47 -3.06
N PRO A 119 5.40 -6.73 -2.86
CA PRO A 119 4.60 -7.72 -2.12
C PRO A 119 4.32 -7.27 -0.68
N PHE A 120 5.24 -6.56 -0.03
CA PHE A 120 5.00 -6.01 1.31
C PHE A 120 3.94 -4.91 1.31
N ALA A 121 3.96 -4.01 0.32
CA ALA A 121 2.94 -2.97 0.18
C ALA A 121 1.55 -3.57 -0.07
N LEU A 122 1.45 -4.57 -0.96
CA LEU A 122 0.22 -5.31 -1.23
C LEU A 122 -0.28 -6.06 0.02
N ALA A 123 0.61 -6.76 0.71
CA ALA A 123 0.29 -7.46 1.94
C ALA A 123 -0.15 -6.50 3.05
N ALA A 124 0.45 -5.32 3.16
CA ALA A 124 0.01 -4.29 4.11
C ALA A 124 -1.43 -3.87 3.82
N ASN A 125 -1.77 -3.54 2.56
CA ASN A 125 -3.12 -3.16 2.18
C ASN A 125 -4.14 -4.29 2.43
N LYS A 126 -3.79 -5.54 2.07
CA LYS A 126 -4.65 -6.71 2.31
C LYS A 126 -4.93 -6.91 3.80
N ASN A 127 -3.92 -6.81 4.66
CA ASN A 127 -4.09 -6.96 6.10
C ASN A 127 -4.87 -5.78 6.72
N ALA A 128 -4.73 -4.56 6.18
CA ALA A 128 -5.46 -3.39 6.65
C ALA A 128 -6.96 -3.57 6.41
N LYS A 129 -7.34 -3.93 5.18
CA LYS A 129 -8.72 -4.22 4.81
C LYS A 129 -9.28 -5.39 5.62
N LYS A 130 -8.48 -6.45 5.81
CA LYS A 130 -8.86 -7.59 6.65
C LYS A 130 -9.18 -7.15 8.09
N ALA A 131 -8.34 -6.31 8.70
CA ALA A 131 -8.57 -5.82 10.06
C ALA A 131 -9.87 -5.02 10.17
N VAL A 132 -10.17 -4.17 9.19
CA VAL A 132 -11.43 -3.42 9.13
C VAL A 132 -12.63 -4.35 8.98
N ALA A 133 -12.56 -5.32 8.08
CA ALA A 133 -13.63 -6.30 7.88
C ALA A 133 -13.92 -7.11 9.16
N ILE A 134 -12.87 -7.57 9.86
CA ILE A 134 -13.00 -8.29 11.15
C ILE A 134 -13.71 -7.42 12.18
N GLU A 135 -13.35 -6.15 12.29
CA GLU A 135 -13.94 -5.23 13.27
C GLU A 135 -15.41 -4.92 12.96
N ASN A 136 -15.74 -4.75 11.68
CA ASN A 136 -17.11 -4.48 11.22
C ASN A 136 -18.01 -5.73 11.26
N GLY A 137 -17.49 -6.89 11.67
CA GLY A 137 -18.24 -8.15 11.65
C GLY A 137 -18.60 -8.61 10.23
N GLU A 138 -17.92 -8.06 9.21
CA GLU A 138 -18.08 -8.53 7.84
C GLU A 138 -17.57 -9.97 7.76
N ALA A 139 -18.24 -10.81 6.98
CA ALA A 139 -17.76 -12.15 6.70
C ALA A 139 -16.43 -12.04 5.95
N VAL A 140 -15.33 -12.08 6.71
CA VAL A 140 -13.95 -12.14 6.22
C VAL A 140 -13.65 -13.50 5.56
N ALA A 141 -14.68 -14.35 5.45
CA ALA A 141 -14.66 -15.58 4.72
C ALA A 141 -14.14 -15.29 3.32
N PHE A 142 -13.09 -16.04 2.97
CA PHE A 142 -12.54 -16.09 1.64
C PHE A 142 -13.69 -16.26 0.64
N GLN A 143 -13.93 -15.24 -0.19
CA GLN A 143 -14.93 -15.28 -1.27
C GLN A 143 -14.19 -15.59 -2.58
N PRO A 144 -13.99 -16.88 -2.91
CA PRO A 144 -13.47 -17.25 -4.21
C PRO A 144 -14.42 -16.70 -5.27
N TYR A 145 -13.87 -15.99 -6.25
CA TYR A 145 -14.63 -15.58 -7.41
C TYR A 145 -13.96 -16.09 -8.68
N PHE A 146 -14.80 -16.54 -9.59
CA PHE A 146 -14.41 -16.90 -10.95
C PHE A 146 -14.43 -15.63 -11.77
N LYS A 147 -13.27 -15.26 -12.32
CA LYS A 147 -13.19 -14.16 -13.26
C LYS A 147 -13.14 -14.76 -14.65
N ILE A 148 -14.17 -14.48 -15.44
CA ILE A 148 -14.24 -14.85 -16.86
C ILE A 148 -13.92 -13.57 -17.65
N GLU A 149 -12.83 -13.60 -18.42
CA GLU A 149 -12.44 -12.51 -19.31
C GLU A 149 -12.42 -13.02 -20.75
N SER A 150 -13.03 -12.26 -21.66
CA SER A 150 -12.96 -12.51 -23.10
C SER A 150 -12.01 -11.50 -23.73
N GLY A 151 -10.94 -11.97 -24.36
CA GLY A 151 -9.89 -11.13 -24.93
C GLY A 151 -9.42 -11.66 -26.28
N GLY A 152 -9.67 -10.89 -27.34
CA GLY A 152 -9.19 -11.14 -28.71
C GLY A 152 -9.79 -12.39 -29.35
N ASN A 153 -9.20 -13.56 -29.08
CA ASN A 153 -9.53 -14.85 -29.71
C ASN A 153 -9.86 -15.97 -28.71
N GLY A 154 -10.12 -15.66 -27.43
CA GLY A 154 -10.41 -16.70 -26.44
C GLY A 154 -11.17 -16.23 -25.21
N ILE A 155 -11.75 -17.21 -24.52
CA ILE A 155 -12.36 -17.06 -23.20
C ILE A 155 -11.35 -17.60 -22.18
N ALA A 156 -10.94 -16.75 -21.24
CA ALA A 156 -10.10 -17.13 -20.11
C ALA A 156 -10.94 -17.17 -18.84
N MET A 157 -10.81 -18.26 -18.08
CA MET A 157 -11.39 -18.39 -16.75
C MET A 157 -10.25 -18.49 -15.74
N SER A 158 -10.22 -17.58 -14.78
CA SER A 158 -9.29 -17.60 -13.66
C SER A 158 -10.04 -17.80 -12.36
N TYR A 159 -9.52 -18.72 -11.54
CA TYR A 159 -9.99 -18.96 -10.18
C TYR A 159 -9.04 -18.26 -9.21
N ASN A 160 -9.61 -17.37 -8.37
CA ASN A 160 -8.84 -16.55 -7.44
C ASN A 160 -9.03 -17.07 -6.01
N PHE A 161 -7.97 -17.72 -5.50
CA PHE A 161 -7.79 -18.28 -4.15
C PHE A 161 -7.42 -17.23 -3.07
#